data_AF-A0A3D8J2D8-F1
#
_entry.id   AF-A0A3D8J2D8-F1
#
_cell.length_a   1.000
_cell.length_b   1.000
_cell.length_c   1.000
_cell.angle_alpha   90.00
_cell.angle_beta   90.00
_cell.angle_gamma   90.00
#
_symmetry.space_group_name_H-M   'P 1'
#
loop_
_entity.id
_entity.type
_entity.pdbx_description
1 polymer ?
#
loop_
_entity_poly.entity_id
_entity_poly.type
_entity_poly.pdbx_seq_one_letter_code
_entity_poly.pdbx_strand_id
1 'polypeptide(L)' 'MFMPFFSIIIPIYNVQDYLAKCLDSIVNQTFGDIEIILINDGST' A
#
# COMPACT_ATOMS: atom_id res chain seq x y z
N MET A 1 18.28 13.57 2.53
CA MET A 1 16.96 13.21 1.97
C MET A 1 17.08 11.78 1.49
N PHE A 2 16.64 10.81 2.29
CA PHE A 2 16.65 9.42 1.83
C PHE A 2 15.42 9.23 0.94
N MET A 3 15.65 8.79 -0.30
CA MET A 3 14.57 8.30 -1.16
C MET A 3 14.34 6.82 -0.83
N PRO A 4 13.09 6.37 -0.77
CA PRO A 4 12.77 4.96 -0.62
C PRO A 4 13.37 4.17 -1.79
N PHE A 5 13.79 2.93 -1.55
CA PHE A 5 14.36 2.08 -2.59
C PHE A 5 13.35 1.78 -3.72
N PHE A 6 12.07 1.59 -3.37
CA PHE A 6 10.96 1.62 -4.33
C PHE A 6 9.62 2.02 -3.68
N SER A 7 8.68 2.44 -4.52
CA SER A 7 7.32 2.79 -4.13
C SER A 7 6.31 1.74 -4.63
N ILE A 8 5.37 1.36 -3.77
CA ILE A 8 4.24 0.49 -4.09
C ILE A 8 3.00 1.37 -4.21
N ILE A 9 2.44 1.47 -5.42
CA ILE A 9 1.24 2.26 -5.70
C ILE A 9 0.03 1.33 -5.77
N ILE A 10 -0.99 1.61 -4.96
CA ILE A 10 -2.19 0.77 -4.83
C ILE A 10 -3.44 1.62 -5.07
N PRO A 11 -4.08 1.54 -6.24
CA PRO A 11 -5.40 2.11 -6.44
C PRO A 11 -6.44 1.29 -5.67
N ILE A 12 -7.37 1.97 -4.99
CA ILE A 12 -8.42 1.34 -4.19
C ILE A 12 -9.80 1.91 -4.60
N TYR A 13 -10.75 1.01 -4.84
CA TYR A 13 -12.15 1.31 -5.14
C TYR A 13 -13.09 0.25 -4.55
N ASN A 14 -13.82 0.57 -3.47
CA ASN A 14 -14.78 -0.33 -2.81
C ASN A 14 -14.18 -1.69 -2.41
N VAL A 15 -12.98 -1.67 -1.82
CA VAL A 15 -12.15 -2.85 -1.52
C VAL A 15 -12.02 -3.18 -0.02
N GLN A 16 -12.92 -2.65 0.80
CA GLN A 16 -12.85 -2.70 2.27
C GLN A 16 -12.61 -4.10 2.86
N ASP A 17 -13.20 -5.13 2.27
CA ASP A 17 -13.13 -6.50 2.78
C ASP A 17 -11.73 -7.14 2.66
N TYR A 18 -10.88 -6.62 1.77
CA TYR A 18 -9.54 -7.18 1.51
C TYR A 18 -8.40 -6.17 1.66
N LEU A 19 -8.71 -4.88 1.85
CA LEU A 19 -7.70 -3.84 2.01
C LEU A 19 -6.77 -4.13 3.20
N ALA A 20 -7.33 -4.53 4.36
CA ALA A 20 -6.53 -4.83 5.54
C ALA A 20 -5.53 -5.97 5.29
N LYS A 21 -6.01 -7.09 4.72
CA LYS A 21 -5.16 -8.23 4.36
C LYS A 21 -4.07 -7.86 3.35
N CYS A 22 -4.38 -7.00 2.38
CA CYS A 22 -3.41 -6.48 1.42
C CYS A 22 -2.31 -5.69 2.12
N LEU A 23 -2.67 -4.72 2.97
CA LEU A 23 -1.72 -3.89 3.70
C LEU A 23 -0.88 -4.72 4.68
N ASP A 24 -1.49 -5.66 5.40
CA ASP A 24 -0.77 -6.57 6.31
C ASP A 24 0.30 -7.40 5.57
N SER A 25 0.01 -7.80 4.32
CA SER A 25 0.97 -8.55 3.52
C SER A 25 2.18 -7.71 3.07
N ILE A 26 2.01 -6.39 2.96
CA ILE A 26 3.06 -5.46 2.51
C ILE A 26 3.88 -4.97 3.71
N VAL A 27 3.23 -4.59 4.81
CA VAL A 27 3.90 -4.05 6.00
C VAL A 27 4.77 -5.09 6.70
N ASN A 28 4.44 -6.38 6.58
CA ASN A 28 5.20 -7.49 7.19
C ASN A 28 6.29 -8.09 6.26
N GLN A 29 6.66 -7.41 5.17
CA GLN A 29 7.75 -7.86 4.30
C GLN A 29 9.11 -7.77 5.02
N THR A 30 10.06 -8.64 4.64
CA THR A 30 11.42 -8.64 5.21
C THR A 30 12.27 -7.45 4.75
N PHE A 31 11.86 -6.78 3.67
CA PHE A 31 12.49 -5.58 3.14
C PHE A 31 11.69 -4.34 3.57
N GLY A 32 12.35 -3.40 4.25
CA GLY A 32 11.67 -2.26 4.92
C GLY A 32 11.88 -0.88 4.30
N ASP A 33 12.75 -0.74 3.29
CA ASP A 33 13.01 0.56 2.64
C ASP A 33 12.04 0.80 1.48
N ILE A 34 10.75 0.91 1.82
CA ILE A 34 9.65 1.04 0.87
C ILE A 34 8.75 2.20 1.22
N GLU A 35 8.11 2.76 0.21
CA GLU A 35 7.01 3.71 0.34
C GLU A 35 5.71 3.07 -0.18
N ILE A 36 4.60 3.27 0.53
CA ILE A 36 3.29 2.75 0.12
C ILE A 36 2.37 3.94 -0.16
N ILE A 37 1.85 4.02 -1.39
CA ILE A 37 0.98 5.09 -1.85
C ILE A 37 -0.39 4.49 -2.18
N LEU A 38 -1.39 4.82 -1.37
CA LEU A 38 -2.77 4.39 -1.60
C LEU A 38 -3.53 5.49 -2.34
N ILE A 39 -4.15 5.15 -3.48
CA ILE A 39 -4.92 6.07 -4.31
C ILE A 39 -6.39 5.66 -4.23
N ASN A 40 -7.18 6.37 -3.44
CA ASN A 40 -8.62 6.14 -3.41
C ASN A 40 -9.29 6.72 -4.66
N ASP A 41 -9.85 5.85 -5.50
CA ASP A 41 -10.51 6.20 -6.76
C ASP A 41 -12.01 6.46 -6.58
N GLY A 42 -12.39 7.04 -5.44
CA GLY A 42 -13.79 7.39 -5.15
C GLY A 42 -14.62 6.26 -4.52
N SER A 43 -14.03 5.47 -3.62
CA SER A 43 -14.76 4.49 -2.81
C SER A 43 -15.90 5.14 -2.00
N THR A 44 -16.99 4.40 -1.78
CA THR A 44 -18.20 4.80 -1.03
C THR A 44 -18.46 3.90 0.17
#